data_AF-A0A0R1M8Q3-F1
#
_entry.id   AF-A0A0R1M8Q3-F1
#
_cell.length_a   1.000
_cell.length_b   1.000
_cell.length_c   1.000
_cell.angle_alpha   90.00
_cell.angle_beta   90.00
_cell.angle_gamma   90.00
#
_symmetry.space_group_name_H-M   'P 1'
#
loop_
_entity.id
_entity.type
_entity.pdbx_description
1 polymer ?
#
loop_
_entity_poly.entity_id
_entity_poly.type
_entity_poly.pdbx_seq_one_letter_code
_entity_poly.pdbx_strand_id
1 'polypeptide(L)'
;MVIPAVEKQQLQKNYSFFLGQAMLVSQDVIRLGILNVKDHPNNSAVELIKLICEFGRDKVDYVILEGILGAQKYKQMILELLRFFNNEAFIYYFDIPFAETLRRHSSRKKAQGFGAAEMKKWWLKKDFLKLPNEKNLGAELSQDEIVKLIIKDVTS
;
A
#
# COMPACT_ATOMS: atom_id res chain seq x y z
N MET A 1 0.14 2.28 3.91
CA MET A 1 0.51 2.83 2.60
C MET A 1 -0.67 2.79 1.63
N VAL A 2 -1.54 3.82 1.62
CA VAL A 2 -2.63 3.95 0.64
C VAL A 2 -2.04 4.19 -0.75
N ILE A 3 -2.07 3.18 -1.62
CA ILE A 3 -1.69 3.34 -3.03
C ILE A 3 -2.98 3.50 -3.84
N PRO A 4 -3.26 4.66 -4.45
CA PRO A 4 -4.36 4.76 -5.38
C PRO A 4 -4.17 3.76 -6.55
N ALA A 5 -5.26 3.18 -7.05
CA ALA A 5 -5.17 2.09 -8.04
C ALA A 5 -4.43 2.42 -9.36
N VAL A 6 -4.10 3.70 -9.64
CA VAL A 6 -3.24 4.11 -10.77
C VAL A 6 -1.77 3.87 -10.45
N GLU A 7 -1.31 4.22 -9.25
CA GLU A 7 0.08 3.94 -8.86
C GLU A 7 0.32 2.41 -8.79
N LYS A 8 -0.70 1.63 -8.39
CA LYS A 8 -0.66 0.15 -8.35
C LYS A 8 -0.34 -0.51 -9.69
N GLN A 9 -1.00 -0.08 -10.78
CA GLN A 9 -0.93 -0.79 -12.06
C GLN A 9 0.43 -0.62 -12.78
N GLN A 10 1.17 0.44 -12.46
CA GLN A 10 2.46 0.74 -13.08
C GLN A 10 3.64 0.45 -12.14
N LEU A 11 3.45 0.43 -10.80
CA LEU A 11 4.32 -0.35 -9.90
C LEU A 11 4.36 -1.83 -10.31
N GLN A 12 3.22 -2.42 -10.66
CA GLN A 12 3.16 -3.80 -11.18
C GLN A 12 3.90 -3.99 -12.52
N LYS A 13 3.96 -2.97 -13.39
CA LYS A 13 4.76 -3.03 -14.63
C LYS A 13 6.26 -2.89 -14.36
N ASN A 14 6.63 -1.98 -13.47
CA ASN A 14 8.02 -1.78 -13.03
C ASN A 14 8.51 -2.91 -12.11
N TYR A 15 7.60 -3.74 -11.60
CA TYR A 15 7.87 -4.99 -10.88
C TYR A 15 8.71 -5.99 -11.68
N SER A 16 8.77 -5.83 -13.01
CA SER A 16 9.70 -6.57 -13.87
C SER A 16 11.16 -6.43 -13.41
N PHE A 17 11.51 -5.32 -12.74
CA PHE A 17 12.84 -5.08 -12.17
C PHE A 17 13.17 -6.00 -10.97
N PHE A 18 12.16 -6.54 -10.28
CA PHE A 18 12.31 -7.40 -9.10
C PHE A 18 11.80 -8.84 -9.34
N LEU A 19 11.74 -9.29 -10.60
CA LEU A 19 11.28 -10.65 -10.91
C LEU A 19 12.12 -11.69 -10.13
N GLY A 20 11.45 -12.45 -9.26
CA GLY A 20 12.08 -13.44 -8.38
C GLY A 20 12.73 -12.89 -7.11
N GLN A 21 12.83 -11.57 -6.96
CA GLN A 21 13.48 -10.90 -5.82
C GLN A 21 12.50 -10.18 -4.89
N ALA A 22 11.27 -9.93 -5.33
CA ALA A 22 10.26 -9.29 -4.50
C ALA A 22 8.92 -10.03 -4.47
N MET A 23 8.23 -9.94 -3.34
CA MET A 23 6.87 -10.43 -3.15
C MET A 23 5.91 -9.26 -2.89
N LEU A 24 4.84 -9.19 -3.70
CA LEU A 24 3.82 -8.15 -3.59
C LEU A 24 2.65 -8.66 -2.75
N VAL A 25 2.48 -8.07 -1.57
CA VAL A 25 1.39 -8.36 -0.64
C VAL A 25 0.33 -7.27 -0.78
N SER A 26 -0.65 -7.53 -1.63
CA SER A 26 -1.72 -6.58 -1.93
C SER A 26 -2.93 -6.80 -1.02
N GLN A 27 -3.30 -5.79 -0.24
CA GLN A 27 -4.47 -5.83 0.63
C GLN A 27 -5.75 -6.19 -0.14
N ASP A 28 -5.99 -5.56 -1.30
CA ASP A 28 -7.18 -5.83 -2.10
C ASP A 28 -7.21 -7.25 -2.66
N VAL A 29 -6.06 -7.78 -3.12
CA VAL A 29 -5.99 -9.17 -3.62
C VAL A 29 -6.34 -10.13 -2.50
N ILE A 30 -5.77 -9.93 -1.31
CA ILE A 30 -6.01 -10.82 -0.18
C ILE A 30 -7.46 -10.70 0.31
N ARG A 31 -7.96 -9.47 0.50
CA ARG A 31 -9.29 -9.24 1.06
C ARG A 31 -10.42 -9.58 0.09
N LEU A 32 -10.35 -9.09 -1.15
CA LEU A 32 -11.42 -9.26 -2.14
C LEU A 32 -11.22 -10.50 -3.01
N GLY A 33 -9.98 -10.80 -3.40
CA GLY A 33 -9.68 -11.91 -4.31
C GLY A 33 -9.60 -13.26 -3.62
N ILE A 34 -8.91 -13.34 -2.48
CA ILE A 34 -8.65 -14.61 -1.78
C ILE A 34 -9.74 -14.88 -0.74
N LEU A 35 -9.94 -13.97 0.21
CA LEU A 35 -10.85 -14.19 1.33
C LEU A 35 -12.31 -13.84 1.01
N ASN A 36 -12.54 -12.94 0.04
CA ASN A 36 -13.87 -12.41 -0.30
C ASN A 36 -14.65 -11.90 0.94
N VAL A 37 -13.97 -11.20 1.84
CA VAL A 37 -14.56 -10.68 3.10
C VAL A 37 -14.88 -9.20 3.03
N LYS A 38 -15.95 -8.80 3.73
CA LYS A 38 -16.31 -7.39 3.92
C LYS A 38 -15.25 -6.66 4.74
N ASP A 39 -15.09 -5.36 4.49
CA ASP A 39 -14.09 -4.54 5.16
C ASP A 39 -14.57 -4.00 6.52
N HIS A 40 -14.75 -4.89 7.50
CA HIS A 40 -15.03 -4.54 8.90
C HIS A 40 -13.78 -4.71 9.79
N PRO A 41 -13.70 -4.02 10.94
CA PRO A 41 -12.68 -4.29 11.95
C PRO A 41 -12.64 -5.79 12.30
N ASN A 42 -11.44 -6.34 12.56
CA ASN A 42 -11.21 -7.76 12.89
C ASN A 42 -11.58 -8.78 11.81
N ASN A 43 -11.57 -8.42 10.52
CA ASN A 43 -11.64 -9.44 9.48
C ASN A 43 -10.31 -10.23 9.40
N SER A 44 -10.37 -11.47 8.88
CA SER A 44 -9.21 -12.35 8.74
C SER A 44 -8.16 -11.87 7.73
N ALA A 45 -8.41 -10.76 7.02
CA ALA A 45 -7.46 -10.24 6.04
C ALA A 45 -6.21 -9.68 6.69
N VAL A 46 -6.33 -9.04 7.87
CA VAL A 46 -5.18 -8.49 8.61
C VAL A 46 -4.20 -9.61 8.98
N GLU A 47 -4.73 -10.71 9.51
CA GLU A 47 -3.94 -11.89 9.89
C GLU A 47 -3.29 -12.55 8.67
N LEU A 48 -4.04 -12.77 7.59
CA LEU A 48 -3.49 -13.38 6.38
C LEU A 48 -2.43 -12.49 5.71
N ILE A 49 -2.62 -11.18 5.67
CA ILE A 49 -1.61 -10.22 5.19
C ILE A 49 -0.32 -10.38 6.00
N LYS A 50 -0.42 -10.44 7.33
CA LYS A 50 0.74 -10.61 8.21
C LYS A 50 1.49 -11.90 7.89
N LEU A 51 0.78 -13.03 7.85
CA LEU A 51 1.36 -14.35 7.56
C LEU A 51 2.07 -14.37 6.20
N ILE A 52 1.46 -13.78 5.17
CA ILE A 52 2.06 -13.71 3.83
C ILE A 52 3.31 -12.82 3.88
N CYS A 53 3.27 -11.66 4.55
CA CYS A 53 4.47 -10.83 4.70
C CYS A 53 5.61 -11.58 5.41
N GLU A 54 5.31 -12.24 6.53
CA GLU A 54 6.29 -13.01 7.31
C GLU A 54 6.90 -14.16 6.51
N PHE A 55 6.09 -14.84 5.69
CA PHE A 55 6.55 -15.88 4.79
C PHE A 55 7.65 -15.40 3.83
N GLY A 56 7.64 -14.12 3.44
CA GLY A 56 8.60 -13.56 2.48
C GLY A 56 10.01 -13.34 3.01
N ARG A 57 10.19 -13.21 4.34
CA ARG A 57 11.44 -12.73 4.95
C ARG A 57 12.71 -13.43 4.49
N ASP A 58 12.67 -14.75 4.38
CA ASP A 58 13.84 -15.57 4.03
C ASP A 58 13.71 -16.17 2.63
N LYS A 59 12.82 -15.60 1.80
CA LYS A 59 12.46 -16.14 0.48
C LYS A 59 12.69 -15.16 -0.66
N VAL A 60 12.61 -13.86 -0.35
CA VAL A 60 12.76 -12.76 -1.31
C VAL A 60 13.54 -11.64 -0.66
N ASP A 61 14.22 -10.84 -1.46
CA ASP A 61 14.98 -9.68 -0.98
C ASP A 61 14.05 -8.57 -0.47
N TYR A 62 12.86 -8.45 -1.06
CA TYR A 62 11.90 -7.40 -0.72
C TYR A 62 10.46 -7.92 -0.53
N VAL A 63 9.84 -7.59 0.59
CA VAL A 63 8.40 -7.74 0.81
C VAL A 63 7.72 -6.39 0.69
N ILE A 64 6.82 -6.25 -0.27
CA ILE A 64 6.12 -4.99 -0.55
C ILE A 64 4.66 -5.14 -0.13
N LEU A 65 4.30 -4.49 0.98
CA LEU A 65 2.92 -4.45 1.48
C LEU A 65 2.19 -3.18 0.99
N GLU A 66 1.15 -3.33 0.16
CA GLU A 66 0.39 -2.20 -0.39
C GLU A 66 -1.12 -2.27 -0.14
N GLY A 67 -1.75 -1.09 0.01
CA GLY A 67 -3.21 -0.96 -0.02
C GLY A 67 -3.77 0.15 0.89
N ILE A 68 -5.09 0.27 0.99
CA ILE A 68 -5.73 1.20 1.94
C ILE A 68 -5.64 0.62 3.36
N LEU A 69 -4.45 0.78 3.96
CA LEU A 69 -4.06 0.22 5.25
C LEU A 69 -4.35 1.20 6.40
N GLY A 70 -5.62 1.53 6.62
CA GLY A 70 -6.01 2.49 7.64
C GLY A 70 -5.54 2.11 9.06
N ALA A 71 -4.96 3.06 9.79
CA ALA A 71 -4.28 2.82 11.06
C ALA A 71 -5.20 2.21 12.11
N GLN A 72 -6.49 2.57 12.12
CA GLN A 72 -7.49 1.96 13.01
C GLN A 72 -7.49 0.42 12.93
N LYS A 73 -7.29 -0.13 11.73
CA LYS A 73 -7.38 -1.58 11.46
C LYS A 73 -6.01 -2.24 11.35
N TYR A 74 -5.04 -1.58 10.71
CA TYR A 74 -3.79 -2.21 10.27
C TYR A 74 -2.57 -1.79 11.11
N LYS A 75 -2.66 -0.73 11.93
CA LYS A 75 -1.47 -0.17 12.63
C LYS A 75 -0.75 -1.20 13.49
N GLN A 76 -1.48 -1.96 14.31
CA GLN A 76 -0.87 -2.95 15.20
C GLN A 76 -0.09 -4.01 14.41
N MET A 77 -0.70 -4.57 13.37
CA MET A 77 -0.06 -5.56 12.50
C MET A 77 1.14 -4.99 11.74
N ILE A 78 1.08 -3.73 11.29
CA ILE A 78 2.24 -3.07 10.67
C ILE A 78 3.37 -2.91 11.68
N LEU A 79 3.10 -2.48 12.92
CA LEU A 79 4.12 -2.36 13.96
C LEU A 79 4.75 -3.71 14.32
N GLU A 80 3.97 -4.79 14.30
CA GLU A 80 4.48 -6.15 14.50
C GLU A 80 5.37 -6.59 13.34
N LEU A 81 4.98 -6.34 12.09
CA LEU A 81 5.82 -6.61 10.93
C LEU A 81 7.12 -5.82 11.00
N LEU A 82 7.08 -4.53 11.33
CA LEU A 82 8.31 -3.72 11.47
C LEU A 82 9.28 -4.34 12.47
N ARG A 83 8.80 -4.79 13.64
CA ARG A 83 9.63 -5.49 14.63
C ARG A 83 10.14 -6.83 14.09
N PHE A 84 9.29 -7.59 13.41
CA PHE A 84 9.65 -8.87 12.81
C PHE A 84 10.81 -8.69 11.81
N PHE A 85 10.75 -7.67 10.96
CA PHE A 85 11.81 -7.29 10.02
C PHE A 85 12.93 -6.44 10.64
N ASN A 86 13.17 -6.54 11.96
CA ASN A 86 14.26 -5.82 12.65
C ASN A 86 14.26 -4.28 12.48
N ASN A 87 13.10 -3.70 12.15
CA ASN A 87 12.91 -2.31 11.73
C ASN A 87 13.63 -1.91 10.42
N GLU A 88 14.07 -2.88 9.63
CA GLU A 88 14.63 -2.69 8.29
C GLU A 88 13.49 -2.53 7.28
N ALA A 89 12.83 -1.37 7.31
CA ALA A 89 11.70 -1.09 6.45
C ALA A 89 11.63 0.37 6.00
N PHE A 90 11.23 0.55 4.75
CA PHE A 90 10.86 1.84 4.20
C PHE A 90 9.35 2.02 4.28
N ILE A 91 8.91 3.16 4.81
CA ILE A 91 7.50 3.45 5.08
C ILE A 91 7.09 4.66 4.26
N TYR A 92 6.12 4.49 3.38
CA TYR A 92 5.59 5.55 2.53
C TYR A 92 4.12 5.79 2.79
N TYR A 93 3.76 7.06 2.96
CA TYR A 93 2.39 7.54 3.07
C TYR A 93 2.08 8.48 1.91
N PHE A 94 1.04 8.18 1.13
CA PHE A 94 0.59 9.06 0.05
C PHE A 94 -0.34 10.14 0.60
N ASP A 95 0.18 11.34 0.80
CA ASP A 95 -0.59 12.50 1.26
C ASP A 95 -1.21 13.24 0.06
N ILE A 96 -2.16 12.57 -0.59
CA ILE A 96 -2.85 13.09 -1.77
C ILE A 96 -4.18 13.73 -1.33
N PRO A 97 -4.41 15.02 -1.67
CA PRO A 97 -5.69 15.67 -1.41
C PRO A 97 -6.85 14.91 -2.06
N PHE A 98 -7.98 14.80 -1.36
CA PHE A 98 -9.15 14.08 -1.86
C PHE A 98 -9.61 14.56 -3.26
N ALA A 99 -9.53 15.87 -3.52
CA ALA A 99 -9.86 16.45 -4.83
C ALA A 99 -8.98 15.88 -5.95
N GLU A 100 -7.68 15.71 -5.68
CA GLU A 100 -6.74 15.12 -6.62
C GLU A 100 -6.97 13.61 -6.75
N THR A 101 -7.28 12.91 -5.65
CA THR A 101 -7.67 11.49 -5.68
C THR A 101 -8.90 11.27 -6.56
N LEU A 102 -9.92 12.15 -6.47
CA LEU A 102 -11.09 12.13 -7.34
C LEU A 102 -10.71 12.39 -8.79
N ARG A 103 -9.95 13.46 -9.07
CA ARG A 103 -9.52 13.81 -10.44
C ARG A 103 -8.80 12.64 -11.13
N ARG A 104 -7.89 11.97 -10.41
CA ARG A 104 -7.14 10.78 -10.89
C ARG A 104 -8.01 9.53 -11.01
N HIS A 105 -9.15 9.45 -10.31
CA HIS A 105 -10.09 8.33 -10.42
C HIS A 105 -11.01 8.49 -11.63
N SER A 106 -11.46 9.71 -11.90
CA SER A 106 -12.32 10.05 -13.05
C SER A 106 -11.73 9.64 -14.39
N SER A 107 -10.40 9.63 -14.51
CA SER A 107 -9.68 9.25 -15.73
C SER A 107 -9.47 7.74 -15.92
N ARG A 108 -9.97 6.88 -15.01
CA ARG A 108 -9.75 5.42 -15.05
C ARG A 108 -10.88 4.67 -15.76
N LYS A 109 -10.55 3.59 -16.47
CA LYS A 109 -11.53 2.60 -16.99
C LYS A 109 -12.40 1.97 -15.86
N LYS A 110 -11.89 1.92 -14.62
CA LYS A 110 -12.60 1.44 -13.42
C LYS A 110 -13.42 2.50 -12.68
N ALA A 111 -13.54 3.73 -13.19
CA ALA A 111 -14.33 4.80 -12.58
C ALA A 111 -15.80 4.40 -12.34
N GLN A 112 -16.31 3.41 -13.09
CA GLN A 112 -17.68 2.91 -12.99
C GLN A 112 -17.96 2.01 -11.76
N GLY A 113 -16.94 1.62 -10.98
CA GLY A 113 -17.12 0.68 -9.87
C GLY A 113 -17.56 1.30 -8.53
N PHE A 114 -17.27 2.59 -8.30
CA PHE A 114 -17.55 3.29 -7.04
C PHE A 114 -17.39 4.81 -7.22
N GLY A 115 -18.27 5.59 -6.58
CA GLY A 115 -18.35 7.04 -6.73
C GLY A 115 -17.58 7.81 -5.65
N ALA A 116 -17.73 9.14 -5.68
CA ALA A 116 -17.06 10.03 -4.74
C ALA A 116 -17.44 9.76 -3.27
N ALA A 117 -18.67 9.31 -3.01
CA ALA A 117 -19.16 9.02 -1.66
C ALA A 117 -18.43 7.82 -1.04
N GLU A 118 -18.24 6.75 -1.80
CA GLU A 118 -17.46 5.57 -1.40
C GLU A 118 -15.99 5.94 -1.20
N MET A 119 -15.40 6.67 -2.14
CA MET A 119 -14.02 7.13 -2.04
C MET A 119 -13.77 7.98 -0.80
N LYS A 120 -14.74 8.83 -0.42
CA LYS A 120 -14.63 9.67 0.78
C LYS A 120 -14.62 8.85 2.07
N LYS A 121 -15.27 7.68 2.10
CA LYS A 121 -15.22 6.74 3.24
C LYS A 121 -13.86 6.07 3.38
N TRP A 122 -13.15 5.87 2.26
CA TRP A 122 -11.81 5.29 2.24
C TRP A 122 -10.68 6.33 2.33
N TRP A 123 -10.99 7.61 2.10
CA TRP A 123 -10.02 8.69 2.19
C TRP A 123 -9.77 9.02 3.66
N LEU A 124 -8.59 8.67 4.14
CA LEU A 124 -8.17 8.86 5.52
C LEU A 124 -7.27 10.10 5.59
N LYS A 125 -7.76 11.18 6.20
CA LYS A 125 -6.99 12.42 6.34
C LYS A 125 -5.88 12.24 7.37
N LYS A 126 -4.62 12.39 6.96
CA LYS A 126 -3.46 12.42 7.87
C LYS A 126 -3.37 11.19 8.78
N ASP A 127 -3.65 10.01 8.22
CA ASP A 127 -3.65 8.73 8.94
C ASP A 127 -2.23 8.15 9.05
N PHE A 128 -1.32 8.98 9.53
CA PHE A 128 0.09 8.66 9.66
C PHE A 128 0.32 7.62 10.76
N LEU A 129 1.28 6.73 10.54
CA LEU A 129 1.75 5.82 11.60
C LEU A 129 2.50 6.58 12.70
N LYS A 130 3.01 7.78 12.38
CA LYS A 130 3.84 8.65 13.24
C LYS A 130 5.17 8.00 13.61
N LEU A 131 5.79 7.37 12.63
CA LEU A 131 7.10 6.73 12.78
C LEU A 131 8.20 7.65 12.24
N PRO A 132 9.41 7.67 12.83
CA PRO A 132 10.48 8.58 12.41
C PRO A 132 10.91 8.42 10.94
N ASN A 133 10.80 7.21 10.39
CA ASN A 133 11.18 6.85 9.02
C ASN A 133 9.99 6.87 8.03
N GLU A 134 8.82 7.38 8.43
CA GLU A 134 7.66 7.54 7.55
C GLU A 134 7.88 8.72 6.59
N LYS A 135 7.94 8.42 5.29
CA LYS A 135 8.10 9.40 4.21
C LYS A 135 6.74 9.73 3.59
N ASN A 136 6.45 11.02 3.48
CA ASN A 136 5.23 11.50 2.82
C ASN A 136 5.48 11.72 1.33
N LEU A 137 4.63 11.14 0.50
CA LEU A 137 4.61 11.31 -0.96
C LEU A 137 3.40 12.17 -1.32
N GLY A 138 3.65 13.40 -1.74
CA GLY A 138 2.59 14.36 -2.07
C GLY A 138 2.05 14.20 -3.49
N ALA A 139 1.07 15.03 -3.82
CA ALA A 139 0.40 15.03 -5.12
C ALA A 139 1.26 15.62 -6.26
N GLU A 140 2.27 16.39 -5.91
CA GLU A 140 3.23 17.02 -6.82
C GLU A 140 4.17 16.00 -7.48
N LEU A 141 4.39 14.85 -6.85
CA LEU A 141 5.21 13.79 -7.42
C LEU A 141 4.43 13.04 -8.49
N SER A 142 5.03 12.92 -9.66
CA SER A 142 4.60 11.97 -10.67
C SER A 142 4.88 10.54 -10.20
N GLN A 143 4.16 9.60 -10.81
CA GLN A 143 4.35 8.19 -10.50
C GLN A 143 5.79 7.71 -10.76
N ASP A 144 6.41 8.15 -11.85
CA ASP A 144 7.78 7.74 -12.20
C ASP A 144 8.79 8.29 -11.19
N GLU A 145 8.56 9.50 -10.66
CA GLU A 145 9.39 10.07 -9.59
C GLU A 145 9.26 9.26 -8.30
N ILE A 146 8.03 8.87 -7.92
CA ILE A 146 7.79 8.00 -6.76
C ILE A 146 8.53 6.67 -6.90
N VAL A 147 8.42 6.02 -8.07
CA VAL A 147 9.10 4.74 -8.32
C VAL A 147 10.61 4.90 -8.24
N LYS A 148 11.18 5.93 -8.88
CA LYS A 148 12.63 6.21 -8.82
C LYS A 148 13.09 6.46 -7.39
N LEU A 149 12.31 7.19 -6.59
CA LEU A 149 12.61 7.44 -5.18
C LEU A 149 12.62 6.14 -4.38
N ILE A 150 11.61 5.30 -4.52
CA ILE A 150 11.53 4.02 -3.80
C ILE A 150 12.69 3.10 -4.22
N ILE A 151 12.98 2.99 -5.52
CA ILE A 151 14.10 2.17 -6.01
C ILE A 151 15.41 2.68 -5.41
N LYS A 152 15.66 4.00 -5.46
CA LYS A 152 16.87 4.58 -4.88
C LYS A 152 16.99 4.23 -3.40
N ASP A 153 15.92 4.37 -2.63
CA ASP A 153 15.94 4.06 -1.19
C ASP A 153 16.31 2.59 -0.91
N VAL A 154 15.75 1.64 -1.66
CA VAL A 154 15.94 0.20 -1.39
C VAL A 154 17.23 -0.38 -1.95
N THR A 155 17.93 0.32 -2.85
CA THR A 155 19.21 -0.11 -3.44
C THR A 155 20.40 0.73 -2.99
N SER A 156 20.23 1.65 -2.04
CA SER A 156 21.31 2.50 -1.50
C SER A 156 22.10 1.81 -0.40
#